data_AF-A0A1M6R1N5-F1
#
_entry.id   AF-A0A1M6R1N5-F1
#
_cell.length_a   1.000
_cell.length_b   1.000
_cell.length_c   1.000
_cell.angle_alpha   90.00
_cell.angle_beta   90.00
_cell.angle_gamma   90.00
#
_symmetry.space_group_name_H-M   'P 1'
#
loop_
_entity.id
_entity.type
_entity.pdbx_description
1 polymer ?
#
loop_
_entity_poly.entity_id
_entity_poly.type
_entity_poly.pdbx_seq_one_letter_code
_entity_poly.pdbx_strand_id
1 'polypeptide(L)'
;MIDPNIRYTRAALSSIDTVQLHLRKPWMCAFWSFAFPGLGHLARNRNLTGYFFIMWELIVNTQSHINLAIFETLIGHFNDATNVLNTRWLLLYVGTYIYCIWDSYQGAVNLNKLYMLAIHRPKALQPMKMNALEINYLDKKTPWIAPVWSAFMPGAGHFYLHKIPNGILFLVWWIVVAYKSNLLTAIQLAFTGHLSASAAALNIQWYLFMPSIYSFSLYDSYLTAVEQNRLYELEQARFLKEHYQRISFSMSRLFVK
;
A
#
# COMPACT_ATOMS: atom_id res chain seq x y z
N MET A 1 3.29 -4.17 31.44
CA MET A 1 2.11 -4.99 31.79
C MET A 1 0.98 -4.65 30.85
N ILE A 2 0.34 -5.63 30.22
CA ILE A 2 -0.84 -5.43 29.38
C ILE A 2 -2.04 -5.36 30.33
N ASP A 3 -2.75 -4.24 30.34
CA ASP A 3 -3.98 -4.08 31.14
C ASP A 3 -5.02 -5.14 30.71
N PRO A 4 -5.47 -6.02 31.63
CA PRO A 4 -6.40 -7.12 31.34
C PRO A 4 -7.77 -6.65 30.80
N ASN A 5 -8.09 -5.36 30.87
CA ASN A 5 -9.35 -4.80 30.36
C ASN A 5 -9.31 -4.35 28.89
N ILE A 6 -8.14 -4.41 28.22
CA ILE A 6 -7.99 -3.91 26.84
C ILE A 6 -8.15 -5.05 25.83
N ARG A 7 -9.34 -5.12 25.21
CA ARG A 7 -9.67 -6.14 24.19
C ARG A 7 -9.27 -5.76 22.76
N TYR A 8 -9.27 -4.47 22.40
CA TYR A 8 -8.99 -3.99 21.03
C TYR A 8 -8.06 -2.78 21.04
N THR A 9 -7.07 -2.74 20.15
CA THR A 9 -6.08 -1.66 20.05
C THR A 9 -6.23 -0.94 18.71
N ARG A 10 -6.21 0.40 18.74
CA ARG A 10 -6.39 1.23 17.55
C ARG A 10 -5.14 1.31 16.68
N ALA A 11 -3.97 1.44 17.28
CA ALA A 11 -2.69 1.50 16.58
C ALA A 11 -1.58 0.88 17.42
N ALA A 12 -0.58 0.35 16.75
CA ALA A 12 0.63 -0.21 17.33
C ALA A 12 1.84 0.33 16.58
N LEU A 13 2.78 0.91 17.33
CA LEU A 13 4.05 1.37 16.80
C LEU A 13 5.12 0.29 17.04
N SER A 14 5.86 0.01 15.97
CA SER A 14 7.14 -0.69 15.99
C SER A 14 8.23 0.31 15.61
N SER A 15 9.51 0.00 15.85
CA SER A 15 10.60 0.90 15.46
C SER A 15 10.73 1.10 13.95
N ILE A 16 10.10 0.24 13.13
CA ILE A 16 10.25 0.21 11.66
C ILE A 16 8.95 0.50 10.90
N ASP A 17 7.81 0.49 11.59
CA ASP A 17 6.47 0.62 10.99
C ASP A 17 5.42 1.05 12.03
N THR A 18 4.38 1.73 11.55
CA THR A 18 3.19 2.11 12.32
C THR A 18 1.96 1.43 11.72
N VAL A 19 1.43 0.43 12.45
CA VAL A 19 0.20 -0.27 12.06
C VAL A 19 -0.98 0.36 12.77
N GLN A 20 -1.98 0.80 11.99
CA GLN A 20 -3.19 1.41 12.53
C GLN A 20 -4.48 0.92 11.87
N LEU A 21 -5.53 0.93 12.67
CA LEU A 21 -6.91 0.79 12.23
C LEU A 21 -7.47 2.17 11.90
N HIS A 22 -8.05 2.29 10.72
CA HIS A 22 -8.87 3.41 10.28
C HIS A 22 -9.99 2.87 9.39
N LEU A 23 -11.06 3.64 9.23
CA LEU A 23 -12.17 3.29 8.37
C LEU A 23 -11.73 3.30 6.91
N ARG A 24 -11.96 2.19 6.23
CA ARG A 24 -11.65 2.04 4.81
C ARG A 24 -12.90 1.75 4.02
N LYS A 25 -12.96 2.21 2.77
CA LYS A 25 -13.99 1.76 1.82
C LYS A 25 -13.63 0.33 1.38
N PRO A 26 -14.44 -0.71 1.68
CA PRO A 26 -14.07 -2.10 1.39
C PRO A 26 -13.82 -2.37 -0.09
N TRP A 27 -14.60 -1.73 -0.97
CA TRP A 27 -14.43 -1.83 -2.42
C TRP A 27 -13.07 -1.28 -2.89
N MET A 28 -12.48 -0.29 -2.20
CA MET A 28 -11.17 0.24 -2.58
C MET A 28 -10.07 -0.79 -2.27
N CYS A 29 -10.19 -1.54 -1.17
CA CYS A 29 -9.27 -2.64 -0.88
C CYS A 29 -9.42 -3.77 -1.91
N ALA A 30 -10.65 -4.07 -2.32
CA ALA A 30 -10.92 -5.04 -3.38
C ALA A 30 -10.32 -4.61 -4.73
N PHE A 31 -10.50 -3.33 -5.10
CA PHE A 31 -9.95 -2.74 -6.31
C PHE A 31 -8.43 -2.84 -6.37
N TRP A 32 -7.73 -2.58 -5.26
CA TRP A 32 -6.28 -2.72 -5.25
C TRP A 32 -5.81 -4.16 -5.44
N SER A 33 -6.51 -5.14 -4.87
CA SER A 33 -6.21 -6.56 -5.14
C SER A 33 -6.62 -7.01 -6.55
N PHE A 34 -7.60 -6.35 -7.16
CA PHE A 34 -7.93 -6.53 -8.57
C PHE A 34 -6.81 -5.98 -9.47
N ALA A 35 -6.29 -4.80 -9.17
CA ALA A 35 -5.20 -4.18 -9.94
C ALA A 35 -3.88 -4.95 -9.82
N PHE A 36 -3.62 -5.52 -8.65
CA PHE A 36 -2.45 -6.36 -8.39
C PHE A 36 -2.65 -7.14 -7.07
N PRO A 37 -2.74 -8.49 -7.12
CA PRO A 37 -2.88 -9.32 -5.93
C PRO A 37 -1.86 -8.99 -4.83
N GLY A 38 -2.37 -8.77 -3.61
CA GLY A 38 -1.58 -8.39 -2.43
C GLY A 38 -1.63 -6.91 -2.08
N LEU A 39 -1.91 -6.00 -3.02
CA LEU A 39 -2.03 -4.57 -2.72
C LEU A 39 -3.22 -4.26 -1.80
N GLY A 40 -4.35 -4.96 -1.95
CA GLY A 40 -5.48 -4.82 -1.03
C GLY A 40 -5.19 -5.31 0.40
N HIS A 41 -4.23 -6.22 0.57
CA HIS A 41 -3.73 -6.61 1.89
C HIS A 41 -2.84 -5.53 2.49
N LEU A 42 -1.94 -4.93 1.69
CA LEU A 42 -1.11 -3.81 2.12
C LEU A 42 -1.94 -2.59 2.52
N ALA A 43 -2.97 -2.24 1.73
CA ALA A 43 -3.88 -1.13 2.03
C ALA A 43 -4.53 -1.24 3.42
N ARG A 44 -4.63 -2.46 3.95
CA ARG A 44 -5.21 -2.78 5.27
C ARG A 44 -4.17 -3.03 6.36
N ASN A 45 -2.90 -2.72 6.11
CA ASN A 45 -1.75 -3.01 6.98
C ASN A 45 -1.56 -4.51 7.29
N ARG A 46 -2.05 -5.43 6.43
CA ARG A 46 -1.69 -6.86 6.49
C ARG A 46 -0.44 -7.11 5.66
N ASN A 47 0.66 -6.53 6.10
CA ASN A 47 1.87 -6.37 5.30
C ASN A 47 2.46 -7.71 4.83
N LEU A 48 2.67 -8.66 5.75
CA LEU A 48 3.28 -9.95 5.41
C LEU A 48 2.46 -10.74 4.36
N THR A 49 1.14 -10.77 4.50
CA THR A 49 0.25 -11.41 3.52
C THR A 49 0.28 -10.69 2.18
N GLY A 50 0.32 -9.35 2.19
CA GLY A 50 0.45 -8.57 0.97
C GLY A 50 1.78 -8.82 0.24
N TYR A 51 2.89 -8.90 0.98
CA TYR A 51 4.21 -9.19 0.39
C TYR A 51 4.23 -10.55 -0.29
N PHE A 52 3.66 -11.57 0.36
CA PHE A 52 3.54 -12.90 -0.21
C PHE A 52 2.76 -12.87 -1.53
N PHE A 53 1.58 -12.26 -1.56
CA PHE A 53 0.77 -12.23 -2.78
C PHE A 53 1.37 -11.36 -3.88
N ILE A 54 2.11 -10.30 -3.54
CA ILE A 54 2.83 -9.49 -4.53
C ILE A 54 3.95 -10.31 -5.20
N MET A 55 4.72 -11.07 -4.41
CA MET A 55 5.75 -11.94 -4.97
C MET A 55 5.14 -13.06 -5.81
N TRP A 56 4.05 -13.65 -5.32
CA TRP A 56 3.31 -14.68 -6.04
C TRP A 56 2.76 -14.16 -7.36
N GLU A 57 2.21 -12.94 -7.39
CA GLU A 57 1.68 -12.28 -8.59
C GLU A 57 2.76 -12.15 -9.65
N LEU A 58 3.94 -11.62 -9.28
CA LEU A 58 5.06 -11.46 -10.20
C LEU A 58 5.46 -12.80 -10.84
N ILE A 59 5.56 -13.86 -10.03
CA ILE A 59 5.95 -15.18 -10.52
C ILE A 59 4.89 -15.74 -11.46
N VAL A 60 3.63 -15.83 -11.00
CA VAL A 60 2.57 -16.51 -11.75
C VAL A 60 2.20 -15.72 -13.00
N ASN A 61 2.10 -14.39 -12.93
CA ASN A 61 1.82 -13.54 -14.09
C ASN A 61 2.94 -13.66 -15.15
N THR A 62 4.21 -13.67 -14.73
CA THR A 62 5.34 -13.84 -15.66
C THR A 62 5.34 -15.22 -16.31
N GLN A 63 5.03 -16.29 -15.58
CA GLN A 63 4.98 -17.65 -16.13
C GLN A 63 3.73 -17.91 -16.99
N SER A 64 2.66 -17.16 -16.76
CA SER A 64 1.41 -17.26 -17.53
C SER A 64 1.34 -16.32 -18.73
N HIS A 65 2.22 -15.33 -18.82
CA HIS A 65 2.17 -14.24 -19.80
C HIS A 65 0.88 -13.41 -19.75
N ILE A 66 0.28 -13.26 -18.57
CA ILE A 66 -1.01 -12.55 -18.41
C ILE A 66 -0.90 -11.09 -18.87
N ASN A 67 0.13 -10.36 -18.45
CA ASN A 67 0.28 -8.96 -18.86
C ASN A 67 0.39 -8.81 -20.39
N LEU A 68 1.18 -9.67 -21.04
CA LEU A 68 1.30 -9.65 -22.50
C LEU A 68 -0.03 -10.01 -23.18
N ALA A 69 -0.76 -11.00 -22.64
CA ALA A 69 -2.09 -11.35 -23.15
C ALA A 69 -3.11 -10.20 -22.98
N ILE A 70 -3.05 -9.46 -21.86
CA ILE A 70 -3.84 -8.25 -21.64
C ILE A 70 -3.49 -7.21 -22.72
N PHE A 71 -2.21 -6.97 -22.98
CA PHE A 71 -1.78 -6.03 -24.02
C PHE A 71 -2.34 -6.40 -25.39
N GLU A 72 -2.12 -7.64 -25.85
CA GLU A 72 -2.62 -8.13 -27.14
C GLU A 72 -4.15 -8.03 -27.23
N THR A 73 -4.85 -8.31 -26.12
CA THR A 73 -6.31 -8.15 -26.04
C THR A 73 -6.73 -6.69 -26.21
N LEU A 74 -6.03 -5.74 -25.58
CA LEU A 74 -6.37 -4.31 -25.64
C LEU A 74 -6.15 -3.68 -27.02
N ILE A 75 -5.22 -4.23 -27.81
CA ILE A 75 -4.99 -3.80 -29.21
C ILE A 75 -5.82 -4.58 -30.24
N GLY A 76 -6.63 -5.54 -29.79
CA GLY A 76 -7.57 -6.30 -30.62
C GLY A 76 -7.03 -7.61 -31.20
N HIS A 77 -5.83 -8.04 -30.82
CA HIS A 77 -5.20 -9.29 -31.26
C HIS A 77 -5.59 -10.48 -30.37
N PHE A 78 -6.87 -10.85 -30.38
CA PHE A 78 -7.40 -11.90 -29.49
C PHE A 78 -6.77 -13.29 -29.72
N ASN A 79 -6.39 -13.61 -30.96
CA ASN A 79 -5.73 -14.87 -31.28
C ASN A 79 -4.32 -14.93 -30.67
N ASP A 80 -3.55 -13.85 -30.80
CA ASP A 80 -2.20 -13.75 -30.23
C ASP A 80 -2.24 -13.74 -28.70
N ALA A 81 -3.22 -13.03 -28.12
CA ALA A 81 -3.48 -13.06 -26.69
C ALA A 81 -3.74 -14.48 -26.16
N THR A 82 -4.48 -15.30 -26.92
CA THR A 82 -4.76 -16.69 -26.54
C THR A 82 -3.53 -17.57 -26.71
N ASN A 83 -2.76 -17.37 -27.78
CA ASN A 83 -1.58 -18.18 -28.10
C ASN A 83 -0.42 -17.96 -27.13
N VAL A 84 -0.26 -16.74 -26.60
CA VAL A 84 0.84 -16.40 -25.69
C VAL A 84 0.60 -16.90 -24.26
N LEU A 85 -0.66 -17.13 -23.87
CA LEU A 85 -1.02 -17.56 -22.52
C LEU A 85 -0.55 -18.98 -22.23
N ASN A 86 0.10 -19.16 -21.07
CA ASN A 86 0.30 -20.49 -20.53
C ASN A 86 -0.89 -20.90 -19.65
N THR A 87 -1.78 -21.73 -20.22
CA THR A 87 -3.04 -22.14 -19.57
C THR A 87 -2.84 -22.82 -18.22
N ARG A 88 -1.74 -23.56 -18.01
CA ARG A 88 -1.49 -24.24 -16.72
C ARG A 88 -1.28 -23.24 -15.59
N TRP A 89 -0.46 -22.22 -15.83
CA TRP A 89 -0.24 -21.14 -14.87
C TRP A 89 -1.45 -20.21 -14.75
N LEU A 90 -2.18 -19.98 -15.85
CA LEU A 90 -3.41 -19.19 -15.84
C LEU A 90 -4.51 -19.81 -14.95
N LEU A 91 -4.71 -21.14 -15.01
CA LEU A 91 -5.70 -21.81 -14.16
C LEU A 91 -5.35 -21.69 -12.67
N LEU A 92 -4.06 -21.77 -12.33
CA LEU A 92 -3.58 -21.46 -10.97
C LEU A 92 -3.82 -19.99 -10.62
N TYR A 93 -3.69 -19.08 -11.59
CA TYR A 93 -3.84 -17.66 -11.38
C TYR A 93 -5.26 -17.27 -10.94
N VAL A 94 -6.27 -17.75 -11.67
CA VAL A 94 -7.68 -17.32 -11.52
C VAL A 94 -8.20 -17.52 -10.09
N GLY A 95 -7.93 -18.68 -9.48
CA GLY A 95 -8.40 -18.98 -8.13
C GLY A 95 -7.81 -18.04 -7.08
N THR A 96 -6.50 -17.86 -7.10
CA THR A 96 -5.80 -16.94 -6.18
C THR A 96 -6.20 -15.49 -6.41
N TYR A 97 -6.39 -15.10 -7.67
CA TYR A 97 -6.81 -13.75 -8.04
C TYR A 97 -8.17 -13.39 -7.42
N ILE A 98 -9.18 -14.26 -7.61
CA ILE A 98 -10.51 -14.08 -7.03
C ILE A 98 -10.45 -14.08 -5.50
N TYR A 99 -9.68 -15.01 -4.92
CA TYR A 99 -9.48 -15.07 -3.46
C TYR A 99 -8.91 -13.77 -2.90
N CYS A 100 -7.88 -13.20 -3.54
CA CYS A 100 -7.25 -11.97 -3.09
C CYS A 100 -8.24 -10.79 -3.06
N ILE A 101 -9.08 -10.67 -4.09
CA ILE A 101 -10.12 -9.63 -4.16
C ILE A 101 -11.14 -9.82 -3.03
N TRP A 102 -11.66 -11.04 -2.88
CA TRP A 102 -12.66 -11.36 -1.86
C TRP A 102 -12.12 -11.17 -0.43
N ASP A 103 -10.93 -11.70 -0.11
CA ASP A 103 -10.32 -11.54 1.21
C ASP A 103 -10.05 -10.05 1.51
N SER A 104 -9.65 -9.29 0.49
CA SER A 104 -9.41 -7.86 0.61
C SER A 104 -10.66 -7.09 1.00
N TYR A 105 -11.77 -7.38 0.33
CA TYR A 105 -13.08 -6.82 0.67
C TYR A 105 -13.50 -7.23 2.09
N GLN A 106 -13.56 -8.53 2.38
CA GLN A 106 -14.12 -9.04 3.62
C GLN A 106 -13.32 -8.61 4.85
N GLY A 107 -12.00 -8.70 4.79
CA GLY A 107 -11.20 -8.24 5.91
C GLY A 107 -11.24 -6.71 6.08
N ALA A 108 -11.52 -5.91 5.04
CA ALA A 108 -11.77 -4.48 5.23
C ALA A 108 -13.05 -4.23 6.04
N VAL A 109 -14.13 -4.96 5.70
CA VAL A 109 -15.39 -4.93 6.46
C VAL A 109 -15.14 -5.30 7.93
N ASN A 110 -14.39 -6.38 8.18
CA ASN A 110 -14.12 -6.84 9.53
C ASN A 110 -13.22 -5.88 10.32
N LEU A 111 -12.18 -5.31 9.70
CA LEU A 111 -11.33 -4.30 10.34
C LEU A 111 -12.09 -3.02 10.66
N ASN A 112 -13.05 -2.60 9.83
CA ASN A 112 -13.91 -1.46 10.14
C ASN A 112 -14.78 -1.71 11.39
N LYS A 113 -15.32 -2.93 11.56
CA LYS A 113 -16.05 -3.30 12.78
C LYS A 113 -15.14 -3.23 14.01
N LEU A 114 -13.92 -3.76 13.91
CA LEU A 114 -12.93 -3.69 14.99
C LEU A 114 -12.51 -2.25 15.31
N TYR A 115 -12.37 -1.40 14.29
CA TYR A 115 -12.11 0.03 14.49
C TYR A 115 -13.22 0.71 15.31
N MET A 116 -14.49 0.44 14.98
CA MET A 116 -15.65 0.98 15.71
C MET A 116 -15.69 0.49 17.17
N LEU A 117 -15.17 -0.69 17.47
CA LEU A 117 -15.03 -1.16 18.85
C LEU A 117 -13.84 -0.49 19.57
N ALA A 118 -12.73 -0.29 18.87
CA ALA A 118 -11.51 0.31 19.42
C ALA A 118 -11.67 1.80 19.77
N ILE A 119 -12.50 2.56 19.05
CA ILE A 119 -12.70 4.00 19.33
C ILE A 119 -13.38 4.26 20.68
N HIS A 120 -14.21 3.33 21.16
CA HIS A 120 -14.93 3.47 22.42
C HIS A 120 -14.07 3.18 23.66
N ARG A 121 -12.90 2.55 23.50
CA ARG A 121 -11.99 2.22 24.61
C ARG A 121 -10.54 2.52 24.25
N PRO A 122 -10.19 3.80 24.13
CA PRO A 122 -8.97 4.15 23.43
C PRO A 122 -7.77 4.06 24.39
N LYS A 123 -6.88 3.10 24.14
CA LYS A 123 -5.62 2.92 24.89
C LYS A 123 -4.64 4.07 24.63
N ALA A 124 -3.88 4.47 25.65
CA ALA A 124 -2.71 5.35 25.52
C ALA A 124 -1.78 4.87 24.39
N LEU A 125 -1.52 5.76 23.43
CA LEU A 125 -0.59 5.50 22.33
C LEU A 125 0.78 6.00 22.77
N GLN A 126 1.81 5.22 22.54
CA GLN A 126 3.18 5.70 22.73
C GLN A 126 3.56 6.54 21.51
N PRO A 127 3.95 7.82 21.68
CA PRO A 127 4.24 8.71 20.56
C PRO A 127 5.55 8.35 19.84
N MET A 128 6.44 7.58 20.48
CA MET A 128 7.73 7.21 19.92
C MET A 128 8.13 5.81 20.37
N LYS A 129 8.79 5.07 19.47
CA LYS A 129 9.47 3.80 19.76
C LYS A 129 10.78 3.74 18.99
N MET A 130 11.84 3.37 19.68
CA MET A 130 13.18 3.29 19.12
C MET A 130 13.88 2.01 19.57
N ASN A 131 14.80 1.54 18.74
CA ASN A 131 15.79 0.54 19.09
C ASN A 131 17.16 0.96 18.51
N ALA A 132 18.17 0.09 18.57
CA ALA A 132 19.51 0.41 18.08
C ALA A 132 19.61 0.63 16.55
N LEU A 133 18.61 0.16 15.79
CA LEU A 133 18.62 0.24 14.32
C LEU A 133 17.78 1.41 13.83
N GLU A 134 16.61 1.64 14.42
CA GLU A 134 15.60 2.53 13.87
C GLU A 134 14.80 3.27 14.95
N ILE A 135 14.30 4.44 14.55
CA ILE A 135 13.42 5.29 15.34
C ILE A 135 12.14 5.57 14.56
N ASN A 136 11.00 5.37 15.23
CA ASN A 136 9.69 5.68 14.70
C ASN A 136 8.92 6.52 15.71
N TYR A 137 8.31 7.59 15.25
CA TYR A 137 7.55 8.53 16.05
C TYR A 137 6.36 9.07 15.29
N LEU A 138 5.34 9.48 16.03
CA LEU A 138 4.20 10.20 15.49
C LEU A 138 4.61 11.65 15.27
N ASP A 139 4.34 12.14 14.07
CA ASP A 139 4.64 13.51 13.66
C ASP A 139 3.56 14.02 12.70
N LYS A 140 3.37 15.33 12.67
CA LYS A 140 2.46 15.99 11.76
C LYS A 140 3.18 16.35 10.46
N LYS A 141 2.95 15.54 9.44
CA LYS A 141 3.59 15.67 8.12
C LYS A 141 2.69 16.40 7.14
N THR A 142 3.25 16.96 6.06
CA THR A 142 2.43 17.50 4.96
C THR A 142 2.08 16.35 4.00
N PRO A 143 0.80 15.96 3.85
CA PRO A 143 0.46 14.70 3.18
C PRO A 143 0.91 14.57 1.72
N TRP A 144 0.93 15.68 0.98
CA TRP A 144 1.31 15.69 -0.43
C TRP A 144 2.81 15.47 -0.69
N ILE A 145 3.67 15.61 0.32
CA ILE A 145 5.10 15.35 0.16
C ILE A 145 5.36 13.86 -0.08
N ALA A 146 4.60 12.99 0.59
CA ALA A 146 4.76 11.54 0.46
C ALA A 146 4.54 11.01 -0.98
N PRO A 147 3.41 11.32 -1.66
CA PRO A 147 3.22 10.90 -3.04
C PRO A 147 4.20 11.57 -4.01
N VAL A 148 4.64 12.82 -3.78
CA VAL A 148 5.67 13.45 -4.64
C VAL A 148 6.95 12.60 -4.66
N TRP A 149 7.42 12.15 -3.50
CA TRP A 149 8.58 11.27 -3.44
C TRP A 149 8.32 9.91 -4.09
N SER A 150 7.14 9.31 -3.86
CA SER A 150 6.77 8.05 -4.52
C SER A 150 6.60 8.19 -6.05
N ALA A 151 6.34 9.39 -6.57
CA ALA A 151 6.27 9.65 -8.01
C ALA A 151 7.64 9.58 -8.68
N PHE A 152 8.69 10.06 -8.01
CA PHE A 152 10.06 9.94 -8.50
C PHE A 152 10.60 8.52 -8.33
N MET A 153 10.34 7.94 -7.16
CA MET A 153 10.87 6.64 -6.78
C MET A 153 9.83 5.91 -5.91
N PRO A 154 9.07 4.97 -6.49
CA PRO A 154 8.09 4.19 -5.73
C PRO A 154 8.72 3.57 -4.48
N GLY A 155 8.10 3.83 -3.32
CA GLY A 155 8.61 3.45 -2.00
C GLY A 155 9.29 4.58 -1.21
N ALA A 156 9.76 5.65 -1.86
CA ALA A 156 10.37 6.79 -1.18
C ALA A 156 9.41 7.51 -0.22
N GLY A 157 8.15 7.68 -0.64
CA GLY A 157 7.10 8.23 0.23
C GLY A 157 6.86 7.38 1.48
N HIS A 158 7.05 6.06 1.42
CA HIS A 158 6.93 5.19 2.59
C HIS A 158 8.10 5.34 3.56
N PHE A 159 9.32 5.57 3.07
CA PHE A 159 10.45 5.91 3.96
C PHE A 159 10.22 7.23 4.70
N TYR A 160 9.70 8.25 4.01
CA TYR A 160 9.33 9.53 4.63
C TYR A 160 8.30 9.37 5.78
N LEU A 161 7.47 8.32 5.71
CA LEU A 161 6.41 8.00 6.68
C LEU A 161 6.81 6.93 7.71
N HIS A 162 8.09 6.58 7.79
CA HIS A 162 8.60 5.50 8.66
C HIS A 162 7.89 4.15 8.45
N LYS A 163 7.44 3.88 7.22
CA LYS A 163 6.93 2.56 6.77
C LYS A 163 8.04 1.81 6.03
N ILE A 164 9.12 1.50 6.73
CA ILE A 164 10.36 0.99 6.14
C ILE A 164 10.11 -0.30 5.33
N PRO A 165 9.38 -1.32 5.85
CA PRO A 165 9.13 -2.54 5.09
C PRO A 165 8.40 -2.31 3.76
N ASN A 166 7.39 -1.45 3.72
CA ASN A 166 6.68 -1.12 2.48
C ASN A 166 7.60 -0.35 1.52
N GLY A 167 8.41 0.58 2.04
CA GLY A 167 9.37 1.35 1.24
C GLY A 167 10.39 0.46 0.54
N ILE A 168 10.98 -0.49 1.26
CA ILE A 168 11.92 -1.47 0.70
C ILE A 168 11.24 -2.31 -0.39
N LEU A 169 10.04 -2.83 -0.11
CA LEU A 169 9.30 -3.66 -1.05
C LEU A 169 9.07 -2.93 -2.39
N PHE A 170 8.50 -1.71 -2.35
CA PHE A 170 8.20 -0.96 -3.56
C PHE A 170 9.46 -0.50 -4.29
N LEU A 171 10.51 -0.10 -3.56
CA LEU A 171 11.77 0.29 -4.18
C LEU A 171 12.43 -0.88 -4.92
N VAL A 172 12.57 -2.03 -4.25
CA VAL A 172 13.19 -3.22 -4.84
C VAL A 172 12.40 -3.68 -6.06
N TRP A 173 11.07 -3.76 -5.97
CA TRP A 173 10.26 -4.20 -7.11
C TRP A 173 10.22 -3.20 -8.24
N TRP A 174 10.20 -1.91 -7.95
CA TRP A 174 10.32 -0.90 -8.99
C TRP A 174 11.64 -1.04 -9.75
N ILE A 175 12.78 -1.23 -9.06
CA ILE A 175 14.09 -1.44 -9.70
C ILE A 175 14.07 -2.70 -10.58
N VAL A 176 13.58 -3.83 -10.05
CA VAL A 176 13.51 -5.10 -10.81
C VAL A 176 12.64 -4.95 -12.05
N VAL A 177 11.44 -4.37 -11.92
CA VAL A 177 10.52 -4.19 -13.03
C VAL A 177 11.07 -3.18 -14.03
N ALA A 178 11.69 -2.08 -13.59
CA ALA A 178 12.28 -1.07 -14.47
C ALA A 178 13.42 -1.66 -15.30
N TYR A 179 14.26 -2.49 -14.68
CA TYR A 179 15.34 -3.18 -15.37
C TYR A 179 14.81 -4.22 -16.37
N LYS A 180 13.91 -5.11 -15.95
CA LYS A 180 13.36 -6.17 -16.80
C LYS A 180 12.49 -5.67 -17.94
N SER A 181 11.82 -4.53 -17.76
CA SER A 181 11.04 -3.85 -18.80
C SER A 181 11.88 -3.04 -19.78
N ASN A 182 13.18 -2.87 -19.50
CA ASN A 182 14.07 -1.96 -20.24
C ASN A 182 13.55 -0.50 -20.25
N LEU A 183 12.89 -0.10 -19.15
CA LEU A 183 12.17 1.17 -19.04
C LEU A 183 13.10 2.37 -19.26
N LEU A 184 14.27 2.38 -18.62
CA LEU A 184 15.17 3.54 -18.66
C LEU A 184 15.72 3.78 -20.07
N THR A 185 16.05 2.72 -20.81
CA THR A 185 16.46 2.82 -22.22
C THR A 185 15.33 3.35 -23.09
N ALA A 186 14.11 2.85 -22.89
CA ALA A 186 12.95 3.36 -23.61
C ALA A 186 12.72 4.86 -23.33
N ILE A 187 12.83 5.29 -22.07
CA ILE A 187 12.73 6.70 -21.69
C ILE A 187 13.83 7.54 -22.36
N GLN A 188 15.08 7.07 -22.38
CA GLN A 188 16.17 7.76 -23.07
C GLN A 188 15.90 7.92 -24.57
N LEU A 189 15.46 6.85 -25.24
CA LEU A 189 15.09 6.89 -26.66
C LEU A 189 13.92 7.85 -26.91
N ALA A 190 12.93 7.89 -26.02
CA ALA A 190 11.82 8.82 -26.11
C ALA A 190 12.30 10.28 -25.99
N PHE A 191 13.18 10.59 -25.04
CA PHE A 191 13.73 11.94 -24.89
C PHE A 191 14.61 12.40 -26.06
N THR A 192 15.22 11.46 -26.79
CA THR A 192 15.98 11.77 -28.02
C THR A 192 15.12 11.83 -29.29
N GLY A 193 13.79 11.66 -29.16
CA GLY A 193 12.84 11.74 -30.27
C GLY A 193 12.60 10.44 -31.04
N HIS A 194 13.25 9.33 -30.66
CA HIS A 194 13.13 8.02 -31.34
C HIS A 194 11.96 7.20 -30.77
N LEU A 195 10.72 7.66 -31.00
CA LEU A 195 9.51 7.06 -30.40
C LEU A 195 9.27 5.60 -30.80
N SER A 196 9.45 5.24 -32.08
CA SER A 196 9.27 3.87 -32.54
C SER A 196 10.29 2.91 -31.92
N ALA A 197 11.55 3.35 -31.81
CA ALA A 197 12.60 2.58 -31.16
C ALA A 197 12.37 2.47 -29.64
N SER A 198 11.87 3.54 -29.01
CA SER A 198 11.48 3.53 -27.60
C SER A 198 10.39 2.49 -27.31
N ALA A 199 9.35 2.43 -28.14
CA ALA A 199 8.27 1.47 -27.95
C ALA A 199 8.77 0.03 -28.16
N ALA A 200 9.58 -0.21 -29.20
CA ALA A 200 10.16 -1.52 -29.49
C ALA A 200 11.17 -1.98 -28.44
N ALA A 201 11.81 -1.06 -27.72
CA ALA A 201 12.78 -1.38 -26.67
C ALA A 201 12.11 -1.94 -25.40
N LEU A 202 10.80 -1.71 -25.19
CA LEU A 202 10.09 -2.13 -23.99
C LEU A 202 9.76 -3.62 -24.01
N ASN A 203 10.07 -4.29 -22.90
CA ASN A 203 9.45 -5.58 -22.64
C ASN A 203 8.06 -5.37 -22.01
N ILE A 204 7.02 -5.54 -22.83
CA ILE A 204 5.63 -5.26 -22.46
C ILE A 204 5.14 -6.08 -21.27
N GLN A 205 5.52 -7.37 -21.18
CA GLN A 205 5.15 -8.25 -20.07
C GLN A 205 5.58 -7.66 -18.71
N TRP A 206 6.80 -7.13 -18.63
CA TRP A 206 7.31 -6.50 -17.40
C TRP A 206 6.82 -5.07 -17.25
N TYR A 207 6.74 -4.30 -18.35
CA TYR A 207 6.33 -2.90 -18.32
C TYR A 207 4.94 -2.72 -17.72
N LEU A 208 4.00 -3.63 -18.01
CA LEU A 208 2.62 -3.54 -17.52
C LEU A 208 2.44 -3.77 -16.01
N PHE A 209 3.49 -4.14 -15.26
CA PHE A 209 3.45 -4.06 -13.80
C PHE A 209 3.57 -2.61 -13.27
N MET A 210 4.12 -1.68 -14.06
CA MET A 210 4.40 -0.31 -13.63
C MET A 210 3.17 0.50 -13.19
N PRO A 211 2.03 0.48 -13.93
CA PRO A 211 0.86 1.26 -13.54
C PRO A 211 0.39 0.95 -12.11
N SER A 212 0.36 -0.32 -11.72
CA SER A 212 -0.05 -0.74 -10.38
C SER A 212 0.97 -0.32 -9.31
N ILE A 213 2.28 -0.49 -9.58
CA ILE A 213 3.36 -0.07 -8.65
C ILE A 213 3.28 1.43 -8.37
N TYR A 214 3.24 2.26 -9.41
CA TYR A 214 3.19 3.72 -9.27
C TYR A 214 1.87 4.16 -8.64
N SER A 215 0.73 3.75 -9.20
CA SER A 215 -0.58 4.21 -8.74
C SER A 215 -0.82 3.86 -7.28
N PHE A 216 -0.46 2.64 -6.86
CA PHE A 216 -0.59 2.23 -5.47
C PHE A 216 0.40 2.95 -4.57
N SER A 217 1.66 3.10 -4.97
CA SER A 217 2.65 3.78 -4.13
C SER A 217 2.27 5.24 -3.86
N LEU A 218 1.73 5.93 -4.87
CA LEU A 218 1.18 7.28 -4.74
C LEU A 218 -0.03 7.31 -3.79
N TYR A 219 -1.01 6.44 -4.04
CA TYR A 219 -2.22 6.36 -3.24
C TYR A 219 -1.95 6.01 -1.77
N ASP A 220 -1.18 4.95 -1.52
CA ASP A 220 -0.95 4.40 -0.19
C ASP A 220 -0.06 5.31 0.66
N SER A 221 0.94 5.97 0.06
CA SER A 221 1.77 6.94 0.75
C SER A 221 0.97 8.18 1.15
N TYR A 222 0.16 8.74 0.25
CA TYR A 222 -0.74 9.85 0.59
C TYR A 222 -1.72 9.49 1.71
N LEU A 223 -2.43 8.36 1.55
CA LEU A 223 -3.40 7.91 2.56
C LEU A 223 -2.72 7.65 3.91
N THR A 224 -1.56 6.98 3.91
CA THR A 224 -0.80 6.73 5.14
C THR A 224 -0.43 8.04 5.83
N ALA A 225 0.01 9.06 5.08
CA ALA A 225 0.35 10.37 5.64
C ALA A 225 -0.85 11.05 6.32
N VAL A 226 -2.01 11.04 5.65
CA VAL A 226 -3.26 11.59 6.21
C VAL A 226 -3.66 10.86 7.49
N GLU A 227 -3.64 9.53 7.49
CA GLU A 227 -4.09 8.76 8.65
C GLU A 227 -3.07 8.81 9.80
N GLN A 228 -1.76 8.88 9.53
CA GLN A 228 -0.74 9.10 10.57
C GLN A 228 -0.89 10.48 11.22
N ASN A 229 -1.20 11.53 10.45
CA ASN A 229 -1.50 12.85 11.00
C ASN A 229 -2.70 12.83 11.95
N ARG A 230 -3.79 12.12 11.56
CA ARG A 230 -4.94 11.95 12.45
C ARG A 230 -4.54 11.24 13.74
N LEU A 231 -3.70 10.21 13.64
CA LEU A 231 -3.22 9.48 14.81
C LEU A 231 -2.39 10.38 15.74
N TYR A 232 -1.52 11.22 15.18
CA TYR A 232 -0.76 12.23 15.91
C TYR A 232 -1.70 13.23 16.63
N GLU A 233 -2.67 13.81 15.92
CA GLU A 233 -3.61 14.78 16.49
C GLU A 233 -4.42 14.19 17.64
N LEU A 234 -4.82 12.92 17.53
CA LEU A 234 -5.55 12.21 18.58
C LEU A 234 -4.70 11.91 19.82
N GLU A 235 -3.44 11.55 19.62
CA GLU A 235 -2.49 11.37 20.72
C GLU A 235 -2.24 12.70 21.43
N GLN A 236 -1.98 13.77 20.68
CA GLN A 236 -1.74 15.11 21.21
C GLN A 236 -2.97 15.68 21.93
N ALA A 237 -4.16 15.54 21.35
CA ALA A 237 -5.41 15.99 21.97
C ALA A 237 -5.69 15.26 23.29
N ARG A 238 -5.36 13.96 23.38
CA ARG A 238 -5.46 13.22 24.63
C ARG A 238 -4.44 13.72 25.65
N PHE A 239 -3.17 13.84 25.26
CA PHE A 239 -2.12 14.31 26.15
C PHE A 239 -2.48 15.66 26.79
N LEU A 240 -2.95 16.60 25.97
CA LEU A 240 -3.42 17.91 26.43
C LEU A 240 -4.62 17.81 27.37
N LYS A 241 -5.57 16.94 27.06
CA LYS A 241 -6.75 16.70 27.90
C LYS A 241 -6.39 16.13 29.27
N GLU A 242 -5.47 15.17 29.33
CA GLU A 242 -5.09 14.50 30.57
C GLU A 242 -4.24 15.39 31.48
N HIS A 243 -3.39 16.27 30.91
CA HIS A 243 -2.42 17.05 31.70
C HIS A 243 -2.81 18.51 31.89
N TYR A 244 -3.61 19.11 31.01
CA TYR A 244 -3.84 20.55 30.99
C TYR A 244 -5.32 20.97 31.00
N GLN A 245 -6.28 20.07 30.75
CA GLN A 245 -7.70 20.43 30.74
C GLN A 245 -8.21 20.66 32.17
N ARG A 246 -8.58 21.92 32.48
CA ARG A 246 -9.24 22.26 33.74
C ARG A 246 -10.62 21.59 33.83
N ILE A 247 -10.97 21.10 35.02
CA ILE A 247 -12.23 20.38 35.30
C ILE A 247 -13.46 21.22 34.93
N SER A 248 -13.39 22.55 35.07
CA SER A 248 -14.50 23.47 34.77
C SER A 248 -14.72 23.75 33.28
N PHE A 249 -13.81 23.34 32.39
CA PHE A 249 -13.92 23.60 30.96
C PHE A 249 -14.13 22.29 30.19
N SER A 250 -15.32 22.09 29.65
CA SER A 250 -15.65 20.94 28.80
C SER A 250 -15.31 21.25 27.34
N MET A 251 -14.25 20.65 26.81
CA MET A 251 -14.00 20.70 25.36
C MET A 251 -15.14 19.98 24.62
N SER A 252 -15.74 20.67 23.64
CA SER A 252 -16.78 20.09 22.78
C SER A 252 -16.22 18.86 22.03
N ARG A 253 -17.05 17.82 21.84
CA ARG A 253 -16.68 16.54 21.20
C ARG A 253 -16.24 16.64 19.72
N LEU A 254 -16.13 17.85 19.16
CA LEU A 254 -15.87 18.10 17.75
C LEU A 254 -14.43 17.75 17.29
N PHE A 255 -13.47 17.61 18.21
CA PHE A 255 -12.07 17.30 17.88
C PHE A 255 -11.72 15.80 17.82
N VAL A 256 -12.72 14.90 17.88
CA VAL A 256 -12.49 13.44 18.01
C VAL A 256 -13.03 12.63 16.81
N LYS A 257 -13.52 13.27 15.74
CA LYS A 257 -14.00 12.56 14.54
C LYS A 257 -12.87 12.19 13.59
#